data_AF-A0A0K8QEJ3-F1
#
_entry.id   AF-A0A0K8QEJ3-F1
#
_cell.length_a   1.000
_cell.length_b   1.000
_cell.length_c   1.000
_cell.angle_alpha   90.00
_cell.angle_beta   90.00
_cell.angle_gamma   90.00
#
_symmetry.space_group_name_H-M   'P 1'
#
loop_
_entity.id
_entity.type
_entity.pdbx_description
1 polymer ?
#
loop_
_entity_poly.entity_id
_entity_poly.type
_entity_poly.pdbx_seq_one_letter_code
_entity_poly.pdbx_strand_id
1 'polypeptide(L)'
;MEPHADAIAGAKARFSFFGELLAGALRRVGVQAAVGEIPGEYCPGEFSVHGLDPDFPTHQIKLVGTAQRVVSGGWLFSSVIVVENSAPIREVLTASYGALGLEWDPATAGAANDLLPQLDVPTVEGAVVAAYAEYAELVDGDFQSLLPVTSTSTAL
;
A
#
# COMPACT_ATOMS: atom_id res chain seq x y z
N MET A 1 13.19 -4.48 5.08
CA MET A 1 14.16 -3.37 5.04
C MET A 1 15.30 -3.83 4.16
N GLU A 2 15.62 -3.08 3.12
CA GLU A 2 16.69 -3.46 2.19
C GLU A 2 17.90 -2.53 2.37
N PRO A 3 19.10 -3.10 2.60
CA PRO A 3 20.33 -2.32 2.66
C PRO A 3 20.66 -1.69 1.31
N HIS A 4 21.01 -0.41 1.29
CA HIS A 4 21.44 0.27 0.08
C HIS A 4 22.38 1.43 0.40
N ALA A 5 23.56 1.47 -0.24
CA ALA A 5 24.60 2.45 0.06
C ALA A 5 24.17 3.89 -0.28
N ASP A 6 23.37 4.06 -1.34
CA ASP A 6 22.71 5.31 -1.69
C ASP A 6 21.20 5.10 -1.70
N ALA A 7 20.60 4.90 -0.52
CA ALA A 7 19.18 4.57 -0.41
C ALA A 7 18.26 5.72 -0.86
N ILE A 8 18.78 6.95 -1.03
CA ILE A 8 18.02 8.08 -1.56
C ILE A 8 17.86 7.94 -3.07
N ALA A 9 18.94 7.58 -3.77
CA ALA A 9 18.85 7.20 -5.18
C ALA A 9 17.83 6.07 -5.37
N GLY A 10 16.98 6.21 -6.40
CA GLY A 10 15.97 5.22 -6.74
C GLY A 10 14.65 5.29 -5.94
N ALA A 11 14.46 6.26 -5.04
CA ALA A 11 13.21 6.36 -4.27
C ALA A 11 11.95 6.39 -5.13
N LYS A 12 11.93 7.20 -6.19
CA LYS A 12 10.81 7.28 -7.13
C LYS A 12 10.62 5.97 -7.90
N ALA A 13 11.71 5.34 -8.34
CA ALA A 13 11.67 4.08 -9.07
C ALA A 13 11.06 2.95 -8.23
N ARG A 14 11.32 2.93 -6.92
CA ARG A 14 10.72 1.96 -5.99
C ARG A 14 9.20 2.11 -5.89
N PHE A 15 8.69 3.34 -5.78
CA PHE A 15 7.24 3.56 -5.81
C PHE A 15 6.60 3.05 -7.11
N SER A 16 7.20 3.35 -8.26
CA SER A 16 6.71 2.85 -9.55
C SER A 16 6.73 1.32 -9.62
N PHE A 17 7.84 0.70 -9.20
CA PHE A 17 8.01 -0.74 -9.25
C PHE A 17 7.04 -1.47 -8.32
N PHE A 18 7.00 -1.09 -7.04
CA PHE A 18 6.14 -1.76 -6.07
C PHE A 18 4.65 -1.44 -6.29
N GLY A 19 4.32 -0.25 -6.78
CA GLY A 19 2.96 0.07 -7.22
C GLY A 19 2.48 -0.90 -8.31
N GLU A 20 3.32 -1.16 -9.33
CA GLU A 20 2.97 -2.08 -10.41
C GLU A 20 2.93 -3.54 -9.95
N LEU A 21 3.83 -3.94 -9.06
CA LEU A 21 3.82 -5.27 -8.43
C LEU A 21 2.49 -5.52 -7.68
N LEU A 22 2.04 -4.53 -6.90
CA LEU A 22 0.79 -4.60 -6.13
C LEU A 22 -0.44 -4.56 -7.05
N ALA A 23 -0.44 -3.71 -8.08
CA ALA A 23 -1.49 -3.71 -9.09
C ALA A 23 -1.57 -5.05 -9.83
N GLY A 24 -0.42 -5.64 -10.15
CA GLY A 24 -0.33 -6.99 -10.74
C GLY A 24 -0.91 -8.08 -9.85
N ALA A 25 -0.64 -8.03 -8.54
CA ALA A 25 -1.24 -8.95 -7.57
C ALA A 25 -2.77 -8.86 -7.55
N LEU A 26 -3.32 -7.65 -7.54
CA LEU A 26 -4.77 -7.42 -7.57
C LEU A 26 -5.40 -7.90 -8.89
N ARG A 27 -4.72 -7.70 -10.03
CA ARG A 27 -5.18 -8.22 -11.33
C ARG A 27 -5.22 -9.75 -11.38
N ARG A 28 -4.30 -10.45 -10.72
CA ARG A 28 -4.31 -11.92 -10.64
C ARG A 28 -5.54 -12.49 -9.91
N VAL A 29 -6.14 -11.71 -9.01
CA VAL A 29 -7.38 -12.07 -8.31
C VAL A 29 -8.62 -11.43 -8.94
N GLY A 30 -8.48 -10.87 -10.14
CA GLY A 30 -9.58 -10.40 -10.99
C GLY A 30 -9.88 -8.91 -10.91
N VAL A 31 -9.27 -8.14 -10.00
CA VAL A 31 -9.53 -6.71 -9.88
C VAL A 31 -8.93 -5.97 -11.07
N GLN A 32 -9.71 -5.10 -11.72
CA GLN A 32 -9.17 -4.18 -12.73
C GLN A 32 -8.36 -3.07 -12.04
N ALA A 33 -7.07 -3.32 -11.80
CA ALA A 33 -6.19 -2.41 -11.06
C ALA A 33 -5.12 -1.76 -11.94
N ALA A 34 -4.85 -0.48 -11.68
CA ALA A 34 -3.82 0.31 -12.33
C ALA A 34 -3.07 1.20 -11.33
N VAL A 35 -1.92 1.73 -11.75
CA VAL A 35 -1.09 2.66 -10.98
C VAL A 35 -1.31 4.08 -11.50
N GLY A 36 -1.52 5.01 -10.59
CA GLY A 36 -1.66 6.43 -10.88
C GLY A 36 -2.49 7.15 -9.82
N GLU A 37 -2.20 8.43 -9.65
CA GLU A 37 -3.01 9.35 -8.85
C GLU A 37 -4.43 9.42 -9.41
N ILE A 38 -5.44 9.40 -8.53
CA ILE A 38 -6.84 9.57 -8.91
C ILE A 38 -7.35 10.94 -8.43
N PRO A 39 -8.12 11.68 -9.24
CA PRO A 39 -8.60 13.01 -8.85
C PRO A 39 -9.41 12.98 -7.53
N GLY A 40 -9.03 13.83 -6.58
CA GLY A 40 -9.76 13.99 -5.32
C GLY A 40 -9.51 12.90 -4.27
N GLU A 41 -8.51 12.04 -4.43
CA GLU A 41 -8.22 11.02 -3.42
C GLU A 41 -7.68 11.56 -2.10
N TYR A 42 -7.92 10.78 -1.05
CA TYR A 42 -7.24 10.96 0.22
C TYR A 42 -5.75 10.59 0.09
N CYS A 43 -4.88 11.43 0.67
CA CYS A 43 -3.43 11.29 0.64
C CYS A 43 -2.89 11.05 -0.79
N PRO A 44 -3.04 12.04 -1.70
CA PRO A 44 -2.74 11.86 -3.11
C PRO A 44 -1.27 11.55 -3.37
N GLY A 45 -1.02 10.74 -4.40
CA GLY A 45 0.33 10.37 -4.80
C GLY A 45 0.41 9.78 -6.20
N GLU A 46 1.49 10.11 -6.92
CA GLU A 46 1.76 9.69 -8.32
C GLU A 46 1.67 8.15 -8.52
N PHE A 47 1.84 7.38 -7.45
CA PHE A 47 1.91 5.91 -7.45
C PHE A 47 0.83 5.23 -6.59
N SER A 48 -0.31 5.89 -6.39
CA SER A 48 -1.51 5.22 -5.85
C SER A 48 -1.86 4.01 -6.71
N VAL A 49 -2.30 2.91 -6.10
CA VAL A 49 -2.92 1.80 -6.84
C VAL A 49 -4.42 1.93 -6.68
N HIS A 50 -5.11 2.05 -7.80
CA HIS A 50 -6.56 2.19 -7.84
C HIS A 50 -7.22 1.04 -8.60
N GLY A 51 -8.46 0.77 -8.27
CA GLY A 51 -9.33 -0.12 -9.01
C GLY A 51 -10.36 0.65 -9.83
N LEU A 52 -10.79 0.04 -10.94
CA LEU A 52 -11.84 0.56 -11.82
C LEU A 52 -13.13 -0.20 -11.58
N ASP A 53 -14.23 0.53 -11.44
CA ASP A 53 -15.57 -0.05 -11.48
C ASP A 53 -15.84 -0.60 -12.90
N PRO A 54 -16.14 -1.90 -13.05
CA PRO A 54 -16.34 -2.52 -14.35
C PRO A 54 -17.57 -1.98 -15.09
N ASP A 55 -18.58 -1.51 -14.36
CA ASP A 55 -19.81 -0.93 -14.92
C ASP A 55 -19.68 0.59 -15.09
N PHE A 56 -18.83 1.24 -14.28
CA PHE A 56 -18.60 2.68 -14.32
C PHE A 56 -17.10 3.04 -14.31
N PRO A 57 -16.37 2.89 -15.43
CA PRO A 57 -14.90 3.03 -15.46
C PRO A 57 -14.34 4.42 -15.09
N THR A 58 -15.20 5.43 -15.03
CA THR A 58 -14.84 6.78 -14.54
C THR A 58 -14.79 6.85 -13.01
N HIS A 59 -15.42 5.90 -12.33
CA HIS A 59 -15.35 5.72 -10.89
C HIS A 59 -14.12 4.90 -10.54
N GLN A 60 -13.14 5.58 -9.96
CA GLN A 60 -11.88 5.00 -9.52
C GLN A 60 -11.85 5.01 -7.99
N ILE A 61 -11.47 3.89 -7.40
CA ILE A 61 -11.30 3.79 -5.94
C ILE A 61 -9.85 3.49 -5.61
N LYS A 62 -9.30 4.17 -4.61
CA LYS A 62 -7.95 3.91 -4.11
C LYS A 62 -7.95 2.61 -3.31
N LEU A 63 -7.17 1.63 -3.77
CA LEU A 63 -7.06 0.31 -3.15
C LEU A 63 -5.79 0.15 -2.34
N VAL A 64 -4.69 0.76 -2.77
CA VAL A 64 -3.41 0.65 -2.08
C VAL A 64 -2.76 2.02 -1.90
N GLY A 65 -2.47 2.35 -0.65
CA GLY A 65 -1.56 3.42 -0.29
C GLY A 65 -0.16 2.85 -0.06
N THR A 66 0.86 3.49 -0.63
CA THR A 66 2.27 3.12 -0.40
C THR A 66 3.02 4.23 0.30
N ALA A 67 3.98 3.85 1.13
CA ALA A 67 4.85 4.77 1.83
C ALA A 67 6.26 4.19 1.89
N GLN A 68 7.26 5.07 1.97
CA GLN A 68 8.64 4.68 2.07
C GLN A 68 9.35 5.51 3.13
N ARG A 69 10.16 4.85 3.95
CA ARG A 69 11.15 5.48 4.82
C ARG A 69 12.55 5.14 4.35
N VAL A 70 13.39 6.16 4.21
CA VAL A 70 14.80 6.01 3.82
C VAL A 70 15.67 6.46 4.98
N VAL A 71 16.74 5.71 5.26
CA VAL A 71 17.76 6.02 6.27
C VAL A 71 19.15 5.80 5.68
N SER A 72 20.19 6.24 6.39
CA SER A 72 21.57 5.92 6.01
C SER A 72 21.76 4.39 6.00
N GLY A 73 22.10 3.84 4.84
CA GLY A 73 22.38 2.41 4.67
C GLY A 73 21.17 1.55 4.32
N GLY A 74 19.95 2.09 4.18
CA GLY A 74 18.82 1.27 3.74
C GLY A 74 17.47 1.98 3.65
N TRP A 75 16.46 1.21 3.25
CA TRP A 75 15.10 1.69 3.10
C TRP A 75 14.05 0.67 3.53
N LEU A 76 12.87 1.17 3.87
CA LEU A 76 11.67 0.42 4.19
C LEU A 76 10.53 0.91 3.30
N PHE A 77 9.94 0.00 2.55
CA PHE A 77 8.73 0.25 1.77
C PHE A 77 7.55 -0.47 2.46
N SER A 78 6.43 0.21 2.56
CA SER A 78 5.22 -0.29 3.22
C SER A 78 3.99 0.03 2.38
N SER A 79 3.02 -0.87 2.40
CA SER A 79 1.74 -0.70 1.72
C SER A 79 0.58 -0.99 2.67
N VAL A 80 -0.51 -0.27 2.50
CA VAL A 80 -1.81 -0.57 3.14
C VAL A 80 -2.81 -0.86 2.03
N ILE A 81 -3.41 -2.05 2.06
CA ILE A 81 -4.37 -2.52 1.07
C ILE A 81 -5.75 -2.58 1.74
N VAL A 82 -6.73 -1.87 1.19
CA VAL A 82 -8.11 -1.96 1.67
C VAL A 82 -8.84 -3.05 0.88
N VAL A 83 -9.09 -4.19 1.51
CA VAL A 83 -9.72 -5.34 0.85
C VAL A 83 -11.21 -5.41 1.13
N GLU A 84 -11.61 -5.17 2.37
CA GLU A 84 -12.99 -5.31 2.84
C GLU A 84 -13.42 -4.12 3.70
N ASN A 85 -14.74 -3.91 3.82
CA ASN A 85 -15.36 -2.98 4.78
C ASN A 85 -14.89 -1.53 4.63
N SER A 86 -15.08 -0.93 3.44
CA SER A 86 -14.65 0.45 3.15
C SER A 86 -15.43 1.53 3.92
N ALA A 87 -16.68 1.28 4.31
CA ALA A 87 -17.56 2.31 4.87
C ALA A 87 -17.01 2.99 6.14
N PRO A 88 -16.56 2.27 7.20
CA PRO A 88 -15.97 2.91 8.37
C PRO A 88 -14.70 3.71 8.06
N ILE A 89 -13.89 3.25 7.09
CA ILE A 89 -12.68 3.96 6.66
C ILE A 89 -13.09 5.29 6.00
N ARG A 90 -14.07 5.27 5.10
CA ARG A 90 -14.61 6.46 4.44
C ARG A 90 -15.20 7.45 5.44
N GLU A 91 -15.91 6.98 6.46
CA GLU A 91 -16.46 7.82 7.53
C GLU A 91 -15.37 8.55 8.31
N VAL A 92 -14.33 7.83 8.75
CA VAL A 92 -13.20 8.42 9.48
C VAL A 92 -12.45 9.43 8.61
N LEU A 93 -12.21 9.11 7.34
CA LEU A 93 -11.60 10.03 6.39
C LEU A 93 -12.44 11.29 6.18
N THR A 94 -13.76 11.14 6.04
CA THR A 94 -14.70 12.27 5.85
C THR A 94 -14.65 13.21 7.06
N ALA A 95 -14.74 12.66 8.27
CA ALA A 95 -14.65 13.45 9.49
C ALA A 95 -13.29 14.15 9.63
N SER A 96 -12.20 13.44 9.32
CA SER A 96 -10.84 13.98 9.43
C SER A 96 -10.58 15.10 8.44
N TYR A 97 -10.93 14.92 7.15
CA TYR A 97 -10.76 15.94 6.12
C TYR A 97 -11.66 17.15 6.39
N GLY A 98 -12.90 16.92 6.85
CA GLY A 98 -13.80 18.00 7.27
C GLY A 98 -13.23 18.82 8.44
N ALA A 99 -12.64 18.15 9.44
CA ALA A 99 -11.99 18.83 10.57
C ALA A 99 -10.72 19.60 10.17
N LEU A 100 -9.99 19.11 9.16
CA LEU A 100 -8.80 19.76 8.61
C LEU A 100 -9.12 20.85 7.57
N GLY A 101 -10.37 20.98 7.13
CA GLY A 101 -10.77 21.91 6.07
C GLY A 101 -10.18 21.56 4.71
N LEU A 102 -9.95 20.27 4.45
CA LEU A 102 -9.37 19.77 3.19
C LEU A 102 -10.48 19.25 2.27
N GLU A 103 -10.46 19.70 1.02
CA GLU A 103 -11.31 19.16 -0.04
C GLU A 103 -10.82 17.79 -0.49
N TRP A 104 -11.75 16.86 -0.72
CA TRP A 104 -11.51 15.54 -1.30
C TRP A 104 -12.84 14.93 -1.75
N ASP A 105 -12.79 13.85 -2.53
CA ASP A 105 -13.97 13.11 -2.98
C ASP A 105 -14.10 11.79 -2.19
N PRO A 106 -15.09 11.65 -1.29
CA PRO A 106 -15.32 10.42 -0.54
C PRO A 106 -15.59 9.18 -1.39
N ALA A 107 -16.02 9.35 -2.64
CA ALA A 107 -16.25 8.26 -3.58
C ALA A 107 -14.94 7.54 -3.95
N THR A 108 -13.79 8.21 -3.81
CA THR A 108 -12.46 7.62 -4.07
C THR A 108 -12.00 6.65 -2.99
N ALA A 109 -12.60 6.68 -1.78
CA ALA A 109 -12.30 5.73 -0.72
C ALA A 109 -13.17 4.49 -0.85
N GLY A 110 -12.55 3.35 -1.13
CA GLY A 110 -13.23 2.06 -1.29
C GLY A 110 -12.36 0.89 -0.85
N ALA A 111 -12.86 -0.31 -1.11
CA ALA A 111 -12.22 -1.59 -0.83
C ALA A 111 -12.23 -2.45 -2.09
N ALA A 112 -11.32 -3.42 -2.18
CA ALA A 112 -11.27 -4.32 -3.34
C ALA A 112 -12.58 -5.12 -3.51
N ASN A 113 -13.27 -5.45 -2.42
CA ASN A 113 -14.57 -6.11 -2.46
C ASN A 113 -15.75 -5.20 -2.85
N ASP A 114 -15.57 -3.88 -2.90
CA ASP A 114 -16.56 -2.97 -3.50
C ASP A 114 -16.63 -3.18 -5.03
N LEU A 115 -15.52 -3.64 -5.65
CA LEU A 115 -15.44 -3.93 -7.09
C LEU A 115 -15.70 -5.41 -7.41
N LEU A 116 -15.30 -6.30 -6.50
CA LEU A 116 -15.47 -7.75 -6.61
C LEU A 116 -16.01 -8.32 -5.30
N PRO A 117 -17.34 -8.42 -5.13
CA PRO A 117 -17.97 -8.77 -3.85
C PRO A 117 -17.50 -10.07 -3.18
N GLN A 118 -16.97 -11.01 -3.95
CA GLN A 118 -16.46 -12.29 -3.46
C GLN A 118 -15.02 -12.25 -2.93
N LEU A 119 -14.32 -11.12 -3.07
CA LEU A 119 -12.91 -11.01 -2.72
C LEU A 119 -12.74 -10.79 -1.21
N ASP A 120 -11.83 -11.54 -0.60
CA ASP A 120 -11.53 -11.48 0.84
C ASP A 120 -10.04 -11.21 1.11
N VAL A 121 -9.72 -10.87 2.37
CA VAL A 121 -8.34 -10.59 2.80
C VAL A 121 -7.39 -11.77 2.50
N PRO A 122 -7.69 -13.04 2.84
CA PRO A 122 -6.77 -14.15 2.58
C PRO A 122 -6.43 -14.34 1.09
N THR A 123 -7.40 -14.15 0.19
CA THR A 123 -7.17 -14.25 -1.25
C THR A 123 -6.22 -13.17 -1.75
N VAL A 124 -6.42 -11.92 -1.31
CA VAL A 124 -5.54 -10.80 -1.67
C VAL A 124 -4.15 -10.96 -1.05
N GLU A 125 -4.08 -11.35 0.22
CA GLU A 125 -2.83 -11.64 0.92
C GLU A 125 -2.00 -12.69 0.17
N GLY A 126 -2.61 -13.82 -0.20
CA GLY A 126 -1.93 -14.87 -0.96
C GLY A 126 -1.40 -14.37 -2.31
N ALA A 127 -2.16 -13.53 -3.02
CA ALA A 127 -1.73 -12.97 -4.29
C ALA A 127 -0.58 -11.95 -4.15
N VAL A 128 -0.54 -11.20 -3.05
CA VAL A 128 0.53 -10.26 -2.70
C VAL A 128 1.79 -11.01 -2.30
N VAL A 129 1.67 -12.02 -1.43
CA VAL A 129 2.79 -12.90 -1.05
C VAL A 129 3.40 -13.57 -2.28
N ALA A 130 2.57 -14.12 -3.17
CA ALA A 130 3.05 -14.67 -4.44
C ALA A 130 3.78 -13.63 -5.31
N ALA A 131 3.29 -12.38 -5.35
CA ALA A 131 3.96 -11.28 -6.06
C ALA A 131 5.36 -10.99 -5.51
N TYR A 132 5.48 -10.91 -4.19
CA TYR A 132 6.76 -10.63 -3.55
C TYR A 132 7.73 -11.83 -3.66
N ALA A 133 7.23 -13.07 -3.66
CA ALA A 133 8.05 -14.26 -3.86
C ALA A 133 8.68 -14.34 -5.26
N GLU A 134 8.06 -13.74 -6.27
CA GLU A 134 8.65 -13.58 -7.61
C GLU A 134 9.77 -12.52 -7.63
N TYR A 135 9.73 -11.56 -6.69
CA TYR A 135 10.71 -10.48 -6.59
C TYR A 135 11.92 -10.85 -5.72
N ALA A 136 11.71 -11.53 -4.59
CA ALA A 136 12.75 -11.88 -3.63
C ALA A 136 12.42 -13.15 -2.85
N GLU A 137 13.45 -13.77 -2.26
CA GLU A 137 13.25 -14.82 -1.25
C GLU A 137 12.51 -14.24 -0.04
N LEU A 138 11.39 -14.87 0.32
CA LEU A 138 10.60 -14.46 1.49
C LEU A 138 11.08 -15.20 2.73
N VAL A 139 11.33 -14.43 3.78
CA VAL A 139 11.68 -14.95 5.10
C VAL A 139 10.67 -14.42 6.11
N ASP A 140 10.21 -15.29 6.99
CA ASP A 140 9.44 -14.86 8.15
C ASP A 140 10.33 -13.99 9.03
N GLY A 141 9.88 -12.77 9.31
CA GLY A 141 10.60 -11.79 10.10
C GLY A 141 9.78 -11.33 11.29
N ASP A 142 10.35 -11.44 12.48
CA ASP A 142 9.84 -10.74 13.66
C ASP A 142 10.53 -9.37 13.74
N PHE A 143 9.76 -8.28 13.86
CA PHE A 143 10.33 -6.95 14.08
C PHE A 143 11.19 -6.88 15.34
N GLN A 144 10.95 -7.74 16.35
CA GLN A 144 11.83 -7.83 17.52
C GLN A 144 13.25 -8.27 17.15
N SER A 145 13.42 -9.09 16.11
CA SER A 145 14.74 -9.52 15.62
C SER A 145 15.56 -8.38 15.01
N LEU A 146 14.90 -7.27 14.64
CA LEU A 146 15.54 -6.07 14.10
C LEU A 146 15.93 -5.05 15.17
N LEU A 147 15.56 -5.28 16.43
CA LEU A 147 15.97 -4.43 17.54
C LEU A 147 17.45 -4.69 17.86
N PRO A 148 18.27 -3.64 18.04
CA PRO A 148 19.65 -3.83 18.49
C PRO A 148 19.64 -4.52 19.86
N VAL A 149 20.41 -5.60 20.00
CA VAL A 149 20.66 -6.23 21.31
C VAL A 149 21.33 -5.17 22.18
N THR A 150 20.62 -4.63 23.16
CA THR A 150 21.22 -3.78 24.18
C THR A 150 22.25 -4.61 24.92
N SER A 151 23.52 -4.43 24.58
CA SER A 151 24.62 -4.97 25.37
C SER A 151 24.57 -4.26 26.72
N THR A 152 24.07 -4.93 27.75
CA THR A 152 24.28 -4.49 29.13
C THR A 152 25.77 -4.59 29.42
N SER A 153 26.48 -3.47 29.25
CA SER A 153 27.81 -3.30 29.80
C SER A 153 27.67 -3.31 31.32
N THR A 154 28.08 -4.41 31.94
CA THR A 154 28.26 -4.47 33.39
C THR A 154 29.39 -3.51 33.73
N ALA A 155 29.04 -2.36 34.31
CA ALA A 155 30.02 -1.46 34.90
C ALA A 155 30.67 -2.19 36.09
N LEU A 156 31.99 -2.38 36.02
CA LEU A 156 32.85 -2.70 37.16
C LEU A 156 33.50 -1.40 37.66
#